data_AF-D6TV95-F1
#
_entry.id   AF-D6TV95-F1
#
_cell.length_a   1.000
_cell.length_b   1.000
_cell.length_c   1.000
_cell.angle_alpha   90.00
_cell.angle_beta   90.00
_cell.angle_gamma   90.00
#
_symmetry.space_group_name_H-M   'P 1'
#
loop_
_entity.id
_entity.type
_entity.pdbx_description
1 polymer ?
#
loop_
_entity_poly.entity_id
_entity_poly.type
_entity_poly.pdbx_seq_one_letter_code
_entity_poly.pdbx_strand_id
1 'polypeptide(L)'
;MSSLFIQDTFDTARLTAYYRALETERPGGLFKDEYARQLAGERGAEVMHSLPRGEQEKWSLVVRTHVYDEIIQRIIEQEEIDTVVNLAAGLDTRPYRLSLPPSLRWIEVDHSDVIAYKEAQLEGKESHCALERIALDITDHQARKTFLQRVNQDAKRALILTEGLLIYLYPEQVVALAKDIQECEHLGWWLTEYVSPFALKRDDAYWNTFVADSVKTRFAPEGGLAFFQRFGWQSEEFHGPLQEILRLRLPIKINWFMRVLLFLGGKKPDPAAGGFVLLKRTVEESTVDVPSQEPEKEDVK
;
A
#
# COMPACT_ATOMS: atom_id res chain seq x y z
N MET A 1 -19.69 16.51 23.81
CA MET A 1 -18.94 16.45 22.54
C MET A 1 -18.22 15.11 22.55
N SER A 2 -18.52 14.20 21.61
CA SER A 2 -17.79 12.92 21.54
C SER A 2 -16.35 13.23 21.17
N SER A 3 -15.39 12.90 22.05
CA SER A 3 -13.97 13.01 21.72
C SER A 3 -13.66 12.08 20.55
N LEU A 4 -13.04 12.59 19.49
CA LEU A 4 -12.58 11.77 18.39
C LEU A 4 -11.50 10.80 18.89
N PHE A 5 -11.58 9.53 18.49
CA PHE A 5 -10.57 8.53 18.87
C PHE A 5 -9.27 8.71 18.10
N ILE A 6 -9.38 9.19 16.85
CA ILE A 6 -8.27 9.46 15.93
C ILE A 6 -8.39 10.89 15.44
N GLN A 7 -7.35 11.68 15.67
CA GLN A 7 -7.34 13.13 15.43
C GLN A 7 -6.82 13.50 14.04
N ASP A 8 -5.96 12.67 13.46
CA ASP A 8 -5.37 12.88 12.15
C ASP A 8 -4.76 11.59 11.57
N THR A 9 -4.19 11.69 10.37
CA THR A 9 -3.48 10.59 9.69
C THR A 9 -2.22 10.16 10.42
N PHE A 10 -1.67 11.00 11.30
CA PHE A 10 -0.49 10.65 12.05
C PHE A 10 -0.82 9.74 13.24
N ASP A 11 -1.98 9.92 13.87
CA ASP A 11 -2.55 8.97 14.85
C ASP A 11 -2.73 7.57 14.23
N THR A 12 -3.18 7.45 12.98
CA THR A 12 -3.30 6.14 12.31
C THR A 12 -1.94 5.52 12.02
N ALA A 13 -0.93 6.33 11.65
CA ALA A 13 0.45 5.86 11.48
C ALA A 13 1.04 5.35 12.81
N ARG A 14 0.82 6.07 13.92
CA ARG A 14 1.22 5.66 15.28
C ARG A 14 0.52 4.39 15.74
N LEU A 15 -0.77 4.27 15.50
CA LEU A 15 -1.53 3.06 15.78
C LEU A 15 -0.97 1.86 15.01
N THR A 16 -0.67 2.04 13.72
CA THR A 16 -0.10 0.99 12.89
C THR A 16 1.28 0.58 13.41
N ALA A 17 2.15 1.54 13.75
CA ALA A 17 3.43 1.26 14.40
C ALA A 17 3.25 0.53 15.74
N TYR A 18 2.27 0.92 16.56
CA TYR A 18 1.99 0.25 17.83
C TYR A 18 1.62 -1.23 17.64
N TYR A 19 0.80 -1.57 16.65
CA TYR A 19 0.48 -2.97 16.36
C TYR A 19 1.69 -3.77 15.86
N ARG A 20 2.59 -3.16 15.07
CA ARG A 20 3.86 -3.79 14.68
C ARG A 20 4.79 -4.02 15.87
N ALA A 21 4.78 -3.12 16.85
CA ALA A 21 5.51 -3.30 18.11
C ALA A 21 4.96 -4.49 18.90
N LEU A 22 3.64 -4.58 19.05
CA LEU A 22 2.98 -5.71 19.71
C LEU A 22 3.19 -7.05 18.98
N GLU A 23 3.43 -7.03 17.67
CA GLU A 23 3.78 -8.25 16.92
C GLU A 23 5.25 -8.63 17.10
N THR A 24 6.15 -7.64 17.13
CA THR A 24 7.58 -7.83 17.42
C THR A 24 7.81 -8.46 18.79
N GLU A 25 7.00 -8.06 19.78
CA GLU A 25 7.05 -8.58 21.16
C GLU A 25 6.37 -9.95 21.33
N ARG A 26 5.54 -10.36 20.37
CA ARG A 26 4.81 -11.63 20.45
C ARG A 26 5.78 -12.80 20.27
N PRO A 27 5.79 -13.82 21.14
CA PRO A 27 6.53 -15.04 20.88
C PRO A 27 6.10 -15.68 19.55
N GLY A 28 7.06 -15.94 18.67
CA GLY A 28 6.77 -16.39 17.29
C GLY A 28 6.06 -15.34 16.44
N GLY A 29 6.35 -14.06 16.65
CA GLY A 29 5.93 -12.95 15.80
C GLY A 29 6.32 -13.17 14.33
N LEU A 30 5.50 -12.67 13.42
CA LEU A 30 5.68 -12.86 11.97
C LEU A 30 6.83 -12.04 11.38
N PHE A 31 7.18 -10.93 12.04
CA PHE A 31 8.27 -10.05 11.66
C PHE A 31 8.81 -9.35 12.91
N LYS A 32 9.95 -8.67 12.76
CA LYS A 32 10.53 -7.81 13.79
C LYS A 32 10.68 -6.40 13.24
N ASP A 33 10.01 -5.47 13.89
CA ASP A 33 10.15 -4.03 13.68
C ASP A 33 10.66 -3.40 14.98
N GLU A 34 11.98 -3.32 15.10
CA GLU A 34 12.66 -2.89 16.33
C GLU A 34 12.39 -1.43 16.67
N TYR A 35 11.96 -0.63 15.69
CA TYR A 35 11.72 0.80 15.84
C TYR A 35 10.24 1.14 16.06
N ALA A 36 9.33 0.20 15.76
CA ALA A 36 7.88 0.39 15.88
C ALA A 36 7.43 0.92 17.24
N ARG A 37 7.97 0.37 18.34
CA ARG A 37 7.60 0.78 19.71
C ARG A 37 7.93 2.24 19.96
N GLN A 38 9.11 2.66 19.55
CA GLN A 38 9.60 4.01 19.71
C GLN A 38 8.81 4.99 18.83
N LEU A 39 8.61 4.65 17.55
CA LEU A 39 7.87 5.49 16.59
C LEU A 39 6.39 5.64 16.96
N ALA A 40 5.76 4.59 17.49
CA ALA A 40 4.39 4.67 17.97
C ALA A 40 4.23 5.73 19.08
N GLY A 41 5.20 5.76 20.01
CA GLY A 41 5.12 6.54 21.24
C GLY A 41 3.95 6.12 22.14
N GLU A 42 3.73 6.87 23.22
CA GLU A 42 2.59 6.65 24.12
C GLU A 42 1.26 6.80 23.37
N ARG A 43 1.20 7.77 22.45
CA ARG A 43 0.02 8.08 21.67
C ARG A 43 -0.52 6.90 20.86
N GLY A 44 0.35 6.08 20.26
CA GLY A 44 -0.08 4.88 19.54
C GLY A 44 -0.84 3.88 20.43
N ALA A 45 -0.41 3.75 21.69
CA ALA A 45 -1.10 2.92 22.68
C ALA A 45 -2.44 3.54 23.09
N GLU A 46 -2.49 4.86 23.33
CA GLU A 46 -3.72 5.57 23.70
C GLU A 46 -4.80 5.40 22.63
N VAL A 47 -4.44 5.59 21.36
CA VAL A 47 -5.36 5.43 20.23
C VAL A 47 -5.92 4.00 20.23
N MET A 48 -5.06 2.98 20.33
CA MET A 48 -5.50 1.58 20.36
C MET A 48 -6.52 1.32 21.49
N HIS A 49 -6.23 1.77 22.70
CA HIS A 49 -7.11 1.55 23.87
C HIS A 49 -8.44 2.32 23.77
N SER A 50 -8.48 3.41 23.01
CA SER A 50 -9.69 4.20 22.78
C SER A 50 -10.63 3.57 21.73
N LEU A 51 -10.11 2.73 20.83
CA LEU A 51 -10.88 2.18 19.73
C LEU A 51 -11.79 1.03 20.18
N PRO A 52 -13.07 1.03 19.77
CA PRO A 52 -13.93 -0.14 19.91
C PRO A 52 -13.31 -1.32 19.18
N ARG A 53 -12.91 -2.36 19.92
CA ARG A 53 -12.24 -3.57 19.39
C ARG A 53 -10.83 -3.35 18.82
N GLY A 54 -10.07 -2.35 19.27
CA GLY A 54 -8.68 -2.12 18.81
C GLY A 54 -7.81 -3.39 18.76
N GLU A 55 -7.83 -4.20 19.82
CA GLU A 55 -7.12 -5.49 19.88
C GLU A 55 -7.50 -6.50 18.77
N GLN A 56 -8.73 -6.45 18.23
CA GLN A 56 -9.17 -7.33 17.14
C GLN A 56 -8.67 -6.84 15.78
N GLU A 57 -8.52 -5.52 15.62
CA GLU A 57 -8.02 -4.89 14.39
C GLU A 57 -6.52 -5.08 14.21
N LYS A 58 -5.77 -5.47 15.26
CA LYS A 58 -4.34 -5.79 15.16
C LYS A 58 -4.03 -6.74 14.00
N TRP A 59 -4.86 -7.78 13.80
CA TRP A 59 -4.53 -8.84 12.83
C TRP A 59 -4.58 -8.40 11.39
N SER A 60 -5.49 -7.49 11.01
CA SER A 60 -5.53 -6.98 9.64
C SER A 60 -4.23 -6.25 9.30
N LEU A 61 -3.70 -5.46 10.23
CA LEU A 61 -2.46 -4.71 10.07
C LEU A 61 -1.20 -5.56 10.14
N VAL A 62 -1.16 -6.55 11.04
CA VAL A 62 -0.04 -7.51 11.11
C VAL A 62 0.06 -8.34 9.83
N VAL A 63 -1.07 -8.82 9.31
CA VAL A 63 -1.10 -9.58 8.06
C VAL A 63 -0.68 -8.69 6.89
N ARG A 64 -1.20 -7.46 6.84
CA ARG A 64 -0.81 -6.48 5.82
C ARG A 64 0.70 -6.27 5.80
N THR A 65 1.30 -5.97 6.96
CA THR A 65 2.76 -5.75 7.04
C THR A 65 3.52 -6.98 6.54
N HIS A 66 3.17 -8.18 7.00
CA HIS A 66 3.87 -9.41 6.62
C HIS A 66 3.75 -9.72 5.12
N VAL A 67 2.54 -9.61 4.55
CA VAL A 67 2.32 -9.87 3.12
C VAL A 67 3.06 -8.85 2.26
N TYR A 68 3.02 -7.57 2.63
CA TYR A 68 3.81 -6.55 1.93
C TYR A 68 5.31 -6.86 2.00
N ASP A 69 5.84 -7.29 3.15
CA ASP A 69 7.26 -7.62 3.29
C ASP A 69 7.68 -8.82 2.41
N GLU A 70 6.84 -9.85 2.32
CA GLU A 70 7.06 -10.99 1.44
C GLU A 70 7.07 -10.54 -0.04
N ILE A 71 6.06 -9.75 -0.46
CA ILE A 71 5.95 -9.27 -1.84
C ILE A 71 7.12 -8.36 -2.20
N ILE A 72 7.46 -7.39 -1.34
CA ILE A 72 8.52 -6.40 -1.58
C ILE A 72 9.87 -7.10 -1.76
N GLN A 73 10.27 -7.98 -0.84
CA GLN A 73 11.55 -8.67 -0.94
C GLN A 73 11.63 -9.53 -2.20
N ARG A 74 10.55 -10.27 -2.49
CA ARG A 74 10.50 -11.13 -3.67
C ARG A 74 10.56 -10.32 -4.97
N ILE A 75 9.77 -9.25 -5.09
CA ILE A 75 9.69 -8.49 -6.35
C ILE A 75 10.97 -7.69 -6.60
N ILE A 76 11.62 -7.20 -5.53
CA ILE A 76 12.93 -6.54 -5.65
C ILE A 76 13.95 -7.47 -6.30
N GLU A 77 14.00 -8.73 -5.85
CA GLU A 77 14.92 -9.72 -6.40
C GLU A 77 14.52 -10.17 -7.82
N GLN A 78 13.25 -10.53 -8.02
CA GLN A 78 12.79 -11.15 -9.27
C GLN A 78 12.77 -10.18 -10.46
N GLU A 79 12.34 -8.95 -10.23
CA GLU A 79 12.20 -7.93 -11.27
C GLU A 79 13.39 -6.97 -11.28
N GLU A 80 14.39 -7.22 -10.43
CA GLU A 80 15.60 -6.40 -10.24
C GLU A 80 15.23 -4.91 -10.08
N ILE A 81 14.28 -4.64 -9.17
CA ILE A 81 13.85 -3.29 -8.82
C ILE A 81 15.05 -2.53 -8.24
N ASP A 82 15.36 -1.37 -8.81
CA ASP A 82 16.45 -0.51 -8.33
C ASP A 82 15.95 0.67 -7.48
N THR A 83 14.65 0.98 -7.56
CA THR A 83 14.02 2.05 -6.79
C THR A 83 12.69 1.62 -6.18
N VAL A 84 12.49 1.85 -4.89
CA VAL A 84 11.18 1.74 -4.22
C VAL A 84 10.72 3.13 -3.84
N VAL A 85 9.47 3.49 -4.17
CA VAL A 85 8.83 4.73 -3.77
C VAL A 85 7.68 4.41 -2.84
N ASN A 86 7.80 4.76 -1.57
CA ASN A 86 6.79 4.57 -0.56
C ASN A 86 5.99 5.86 -0.35
N LEU A 87 4.78 5.91 -0.91
CA LEU A 87 3.91 7.09 -0.86
C LEU A 87 3.07 7.07 0.43
N ALA A 88 3.07 8.17 1.16
CA ALA A 88 2.57 8.26 2.53
C ALA A 88 3.25 7.21 3.43
N ALA A 89 4.59 7.21 3.40
CA ALA A 89 5.42 6.21 4.08
C ALA A 89 5.18 6.14 5.59
N GLY A 90 4.67 7.22 6.19
CA GLY A 90 4.36 7.31 7.60
C GLY A 90 5.52 6.83 8.47
N LEU A 91 5.19 5.95 9.40
CA LEU A 91 6.14 5.35 10.33
C LEU A 91 6.66 3.99 9.87
N ASP A 92 6.65 3.68 8.56
CA ASP A 92 7.24 2.45 8.01
C ASP A 92 8.75 2.38 8.31
N THR A 93 9.29 1.21 8.62
CA THR A 93 10.70 0.99 8.97
C THR A 93 11.36 -0.05 8.07
N ARG A 94 10.71 -0.47 6.98
CA ARG A 94 11.25 -1.44 6.02
C ARG A 94 12.70 -1.17 5.59
N PRO A 95 13.13 0.08 5.31
CA PRO A 95 14.54 0.39 5.02
C PRO A 95 15.54 -0.03 6.09
N TYR A 96 15.10 -0.21 7.33
CA TYR A 96 15.92 -0.51 8.50
C TYR A 96 15.80 -1.97 8.97
N ARG A 97 14.82 -2.73 8.47
CA ARG A 97 14.53 -4.09 8.99
C ARG A 97 14.45 -5.18 7.92
N LEU A 98 14.18 -4.82 6.67
CA LEU A 98 14.17 -5.79 5.57
C LEU A 98 15.59 -6.05 5.07
N SER A 99 15.83 -7.25 4.55
CA SER A 99 17.09 -7.58 3.89
C SER A 99 17.08 -7.01 2.48
N LEU A 100 17.53 -5.76 2.34
CA LEU A 100 17.51 -5.00 1.09
C LEU A 100 18.93 -4.88 0.50
N PRO A 101 19.09 -4.85 -0.83
CA PRO A 101 20.37 -4.52 -1.44
C PRO A 101 20.83 -3.12 -1.01
N PRO A 102 22.11 -2.93 -0.60
CA PRO A 102 22.61 -1.60 -0.21
C PRO A 102 22.48 -0.53 -1.31
N SER A 103 22.53 -0.96 -2.57
CA SER A 103 22.37 -0.08 -3.74
C SER A 103 20.92 0.26 -4.08
N LEU A 104 19.93 -0.41 -3.46
CA LEU A 104 18.52 -0.11 -3.69
C LEU A 104 18.23 1.30 -3.19
N ARG A 105 17.66 2.14 -4.06
CA ARG A 105 17.15 3.45 -3.66
C ARG A 105 15.77 3.27 -3.04
N TRP A 106 15.60 3.70 -1.80
CA TRP A 106 14.29 3.71 -1.14
C TRP A 106 13.88 5.14 -0.85
N ILE A 107 12.80 5.58 -1.47
CA ILE A 107 12.28 6.95 -1.35
C ILE A 107 11.03 6.92 -0.48
N GLU A 108 11.08 7.56 0.68
CA GLU A 108 9.90 7.80 1.52
C GLU A 108 9.32 9.18 1.20
N VAL A 109 8.02 9.22 0.89
CA VAL A 109 7.30 10.46 0.60
C VAL A 109 6.19 10.63 1.62
N ASP A 110 6.18 11.77 2.31
CA ASP A 110 5.14 12.12 3.28
C ASP A 110 5.13 13.64 3.55
N HIS A 111 4.23 14.10 4.40
CA HIS A 111 4.24 15.47 4.90
C HIS A 111 5.50 15.77 5.73
N SER A 112 5.90 17.04 5.73
CA SER A 112 7.16 17.49 6.34
C SER A 112 7.24 17.23 7.85
N ASP A 113 6.10 17.32 8.55
CA ASP A 113 5.99 17.05 9.98
C ASP A 113 6.19 15.55 10.32
N VAL A 114 5.63 14.65 9.50
CA VAL A 114 5.81 13.20 9.64
C VAL A 114 7.27 12.81 9.39
N ILE A 115 7.88 13.37 8.35
CA ILE A 115 9.30 13.14 8.04
C ILE A 115 10.19 13.64 9.16
N ALA A 116 10.01 14.89 9.59
CA ALA A 116 10.80 15.47 10.67
C ALA A 116 10.70 14.66 11.97
N TYR A 117 9.49 14.18 12.31
CA TYR A 117 9.31 13.29 13.45
C TYR A 117 10.10 12.00 13.30
N LYS A 118 9.98 11.32 12.15
CA LYS A 118 10.64 10.04 11.92
C LYS A 118 12.16 10.15 11.90
N GLU A 119 12.70 11.22 11.31
CA GLU A 119 14.13 11.51 11.33
C GLU A 119 14.64 11.71 12.76
N ALA A 120 13.92 12.49 13.57
CA ALA A 120 14.27 12.69 14.98
C ALA A 120 14.23 11.38 15.78
N GLN A 121 13.26 10.49 15.51
CA GLN A 121 13.18 9.20 16.20
C GLN A 121 14.27 8.21 15.72
N LEU A 122 14.68 8.27 14.45
CA LEU A 122 15.65 7.34 13.88
C LEU A 122 17.05 7.96 13.77
N GLU A 123 17.32 9.02 14.52
CA GLU A 123 18.64 9.66 14.55
C GLU A 123 19.72 8.64 14.95
N GLY A 124 20.80 8.60 14.16
CA GLY A 124 21.90 7.66 14.34
C GLY A 124 21.60 6.20 14.00
N LYS A 125 20.43 5.89 13.41
CA LYS A 125 20.11 4.54 12.89
C LYS A 125 20.51 4.43 11.42
N GLU A 126 21.20 3.35 11.07
CA GLU A 126 21.61 3.07 9.70
C GLU A 126 20.53 2.29 8.95
N SER A 127 20.17 2.73 7.74
CA SER A 127 19.33 1.95 6.83
C SER A 127 20.17 0.88 6.13
N HIS A 128 19.53 -0.23 5.72
CA HIS A 128 20.16 -1.28 4.93
C HIS A 128 20.31 -0.94 3.45
N CYS A 129 19.67 0.14 2.99
CA CYS A 129 19.66 0.60 1.60
C CYS A 129 19.86 2.12 1.51
N ALA A 130 19.98 2.65 0.29
CA ALA A 130 20.11 4.08 0.02
C ALA A 130 18.77 4.81 0.24
N LEU A 131 18.57 5.30 1.47
CA LEU A 131 17.31 5.92 1.91
C LEU A 131 17.28 7.43 1.62
N GLU A 132 16.23 7.89 0.95
CA GLU A 132 15.89 9.29 0.70
C GLU A 132 14.52 9.59 1.30
N ARG A 133 14.35 10.79 1.88
CA ARG A 133 13.05 11.28 2.37
C ARG A 133 12.67 12.57 1.68
N ILE A 134 11.41 12.66 1.27
CA ILE A 134 10.89 13.80 0.49
C ILE A 134 9.60 14.31 1.12
N ALA A 135 9.65 15.54 1.60
CA ALA A 135 8.47 16.25 2.08
C ALA A 135 7.59 16.68 0.89
N LEU A 136 6.46 16.01 0.71
CA LEU A 136 5.51 16.27 -0.37
C LEU A 136 4.12 15.76 -0.01
N ASP A 137 3.12 16.63 -0.14
CA ASP A 137 1.71 16.21 -0.16
C ASP A 137 1.41 15.56 -1.52
N ILE A 138 1.13 14.26 -1.49
CA ILE A 138 0.88 13.50 -2.73
C ILE A 138 -0.43 13.91 -3.41
N THR A 139 -1.31 14.67 -2.74
CA THR A 139 -2.55 15.20 -3.34
C THR A 139 -2.32 16.47 -4.15
N ASP A 140 -1.21 17.18 -3.94
CA ASP A 140 -0.78 18.27 -4.82
C ASP A 140 -0.37 17.69 -6.18
N HIS A 141 -1.22 17.92 -7.18
CA HIS A 141 -1.04 17.38 -8.52
C HIS A 141 0.26 17.83 -9.19
N GLN A 142 0.64 19.11 -9.08
CA GLN A 142 1.82 19.62 -9.77
C GLN A 142 3.10 19.13 -9.09
N ALA A 143 3.12 19.14 -7.75
CA ALA A 143 4.25 18.63 -6.98
C ALA A 143 4.43 17.13 -7.23
N ARG A 144 3.35 16.34 -7.13
CA ARG A 144 3.35 14.90 -7.41
C ARG A 144 3.89 14.58 -8.80
N LYS A 145 3.37 15.23 -9.84
CA LYS A 145 3.80 14.96 -11.22
C LYS A 145 5.28 15.26 -11.43
N THR A 146 5.75 16.40 -10.92
CA THR A 146 7.17 16.78 -10.98
C THR A 146 8.05 15.75 -10.26
N PHE A 147 7.62 15.29 -9.09
CA PHE A 147 8.32 14.26 -8.32
C PHE A 147 8.39 12.92 -9.07
N LEU A 148 7.25 12.41 -9.56
CA LEU A 148 7.20 11.12 -10.27
C LEU A 148 8.04 11.15 -11.55
N GLN A 149 8.02 12.25 -12.31
CA GLN A 149 8.87 12.43 -13.49
C GLN A 149 10.36 12.40 -13.15
N ARG A 150 10.78 13.01 -12.05
CA ARG A 150 12.17 12.94 -11.56
C ARG A 150 12.56 11.51 -11.23
N VAL A 151 11.73 10.79 -10.48
CA VAL A 151 12.00 9.38 -10.16
C VAL A 151 12.07 8.54 -11.43
N ASN A 152 11.17 8.77 -12.39
CA ASN A 152 11.17 8.08 -13.67
C ASN A 152 12.44 8.31 -14.48
N GLN A 153 13.08 9.48 -14.37
CA GLN A 153 14.36 9.75 -15.05
C GLN A 153 15.54 9.02 -14.40
N ASP A 154 15.50 8.85 -13.08
CA ASP A 154 16.60 8.28 -12.31
C ASP A 154 16.54 6.74 -12.23
N ALA A 155 15.34 6.18 -12.11
CA ALA A 155 15.12 4.75 -11.90
C ALA A 155 15.15 3.99 -13.23
N LYS A 156 15.65 2.75 -13.19
CA LYS A 156 15.49 1.81 -14.31
C LYS A 156 14.20 1.01 -14.17
N ARG A 157 13.91 0.56 -12.95
CA ARG A 157 12.70 -0.21 -12.61
C ARG A 157 12.27 0.13 -11.19
N ALA A 158 11.14 0.80 -11.09
CA ALA A 158 10.59 1.27 -9.82
C ALA A 158 9.34 0.50 -9.38
N LEU A 159 9.25 0.29 -8.07
CA LEU A 159 8.07 -0.18 -7.35
C LEU A 159 7.44 0.97 -6.56
N ILE A 160 6.19 1.27 -6.83
CA ILE A 160 5.38 2.19 -6.01
C ILE A 160 4.67 1.40 -4.91
N LEU A 161 4.67 1.93 -3.68
CA LEU A 161 3.90 1.44 -2.56
C LEU A 161 2.85 2.48 -2.14
N THR A 162 1.62 2.03 -1.92
CA THR A 162 0.53 2.86 -1.34
C THR A 162 -0.18 2.08 -0.22
N GLU A 163 0.58 1.64 0.80
CA GLU A 163 0.03 0.96 1.99
C GLU A 163 -0.75 1.95 2.86
N GLY A 164 -2.01 1.67 3.16
CA GLY A 164 -2.83 2.54 4.01
C GLY A 164 -3.06 3.94 3.44
N LEU A 165 -2.97 4.14 2.12
CA LEU A 165 -3.12 5.46 1.50
C LEU A 165 -4.44 5.62 0.74
N LEU A 166 -4.70 4.77 -0.26
CA LEU A 166 -5.78 5.02 -1.24
C LEU A 166 -7.16 5.17 -0.60
N ILE A 167 -7.42 4.45 0.50
CA ILE A 167 -8.70 4.49 1.21
C ILE A 167 -9.07 5.87 1.74
N TYR A 168 -8.08 6.75 2.00
CA TYR A 168 -8.30 8.10 2.53
C TYR A 168 -8.43 9.17 1.43
N LEU A 169 -8.13 8.83 0.18
CA LEU A 169 -8.20 9.75 -0.94
C LEU A 169 -9.60 9.81 -1.53
N TYR A 170 -9.95 10.94 -2.14
CA TYR A 170 -11.15 11.01 -2.98
C TYR A 170 -10.95 10.19 -4.28
N PRO A 171 -12.02 9.62 -4.86
CA PRO A 171 -11.93 8.81 -6.08
C PRO A 171 -11.16 9.49 -7.23
N GLU A 172 -11.38 10.78 -7.45
CA GLU A 172 -10.69 11.57 -8.47
C GLU A 172 -9.19 11.71 -8.21
N GLN A 173 -8.77 11.74 -6.94
CA GLN A 173 -7.35 11.78 -6.56
C GLN A 173 -6.70 10.42 -6.82
N VAL A 174 -7.38 9.31 -6.54
CA VAL A 174 -6.87 7.97 -6.85
C VAL A 174 -6.75 7.76 -8.36
N VAL A 175 -7.72 8.24 -9.14
CA VAL A 175 -7.65 8.20 -10.61
C VAL A 175 -6.48 9.03 -11.13
N ALA A 176 -6.28 10.25 -10.61
CA ALA A 176 -5.16 11.09 -11.00
C ALA A 176 -3.81 10.45 -10.65
N LEU A 177 -3.67 9.91 -9.43
CA LEU A 177 -2.47 9.20 -9.00
C LEU A 177 -2.18 7.97 -9.89
N ALA A 178 -3.18 7.14 -10.17
CA ALA A 178 -3.01 5.96 -11.02
C ALA A 178 -2.57 6.32 -12.44
N LYS A 179 -3.07 7.43 -12.99
CA LYS A 179 -2.67 7.95 -14.31
C LYS A 179 -1.27 8.55 -14.31
N ASP A 180 -0.90 9.31 -13.27
CA ASP A 180 0.42 9.93 -13.15
C ASP A 180 1.55 8.90 -12.91
N ILE A 181 1.23 7.74 -12.31
CA ILE A 181 2.16 6.60 -12.17
C ILE A 181 2.23 5.75 -13.46
N GLN A 182 1.10 5.57 -14.16
CA GLN A 182 1.14 5.36 -15.62
C GLN A 182 1.79 6.62 -16.25
N GLU A 183 1.91 6.89 -17.54
CA GLU A 183 2.78 7.99 -18.05
C GLU A 183 4.30 7.82 -17.73
N CYS A 184 4.71 7.32 -16.55
CA CYS A 184 6.08 7.06 -16.13
C CYS A 184 6.49 5.61 -16.48
N GLU A 185 7.21 5.43 -17.58
CA GLU A 185 7.60 4.12 -18.12
C GLU A 185 8.34 3.22 -17.12
N HIS A 186 9.27 3.78 -16.33
CA HIS A 186 10.09 3.02 -15.38
C HIS A 186 9.37 2.71 -14.07
N LEU A 187 8.21 3.34 -13.80
CA LEU A 187 7.36 3.05 -12.63
C LEU A 187 6.37 1.92 -12.96
N GLY A 188 6.93 0.78 -13.38
CA GLY A 188 6.16 -0.34 -13.94
C GLY A 188 5.44 -1.21 -12.92
N TRP A 189 5.73 -1.07 -11.63
CA TRP A 189 5.18 -1.91 -10.56
C TRP A 189 4.50 -1.08 -9.48
N TRP A 190 3.34 -1.53 -9.01
CA TRP A 190 2.58 -0.85 -7.96
C TRP A 190 1.97 -1.85 -6.98
N LEU A 191 2.44 -1.86 -5.74
CA LEU A 191 1.86 -2.62 -4.64
C LEU A 191 0.91 -1.74 -3.83
N THR A 192 -0.36 -2.09 -3.84
CA THR A 192 -1.41 -1.37 -3.13
C THR A 192 -2.37 -2.32 -2.44
N GLU A 193 -3.25 -1.75 -1.63
CA GLU A 193 -4.41 -2.42 -1.08
C GLU A 193 -5.69 -1.65 -1.38
N TYR A 194 -6.81 -2.35 -1.29
CA TYR A 194 -8.12 -1.73 -1.34
C TYR A 194 -9.14 -2.51 -0.53
N VAL A 195 -10.20 -1.84 -0.11
CA VAL A 195 -11.35 -2.43 0.57
C VAL A 195 -12.52 -2.56 -0.40
N SER A 196 -13.47 -3.45 -0.09
CA SER A 196 -14.70 -3.57 -0.88
C SER A 196 -15.63 -2.36 -0.69
N PRO A 197 -16.48 -2.02 -1.67
CA PRO A 197 -17.53 -1.00 -1.49
C PRO A 197 -18.48 -1.29 -0.33
N PHE A 198 -18.67 -2.57 0.03
CA PHE A 198 -19.45 -2.94 1.21
C PHE A 198 -18.74 -2.54 2.51
N ALA A 199 -17.43 -2.77 2.61
CA ALA A 199 -16.64 -2.33 3.75
C ALA A 199 -16.64 -0.80 3.88
N LEU A 200 -16.48 -0.07 2.77
CA LEU A 200 -16.54 1.39 2.77
C LEU A 200 -17.90 1.91 3.30
N LYS A 201 -19.02 1.33 2.85
CA LYS A 201 -20.37 1.71 3.37
C LYS A 201 -20.52 1.46 4.86
N ARG A 202 -19.93 0.37 5.37
CA ARG A 202 -19.92 0.07 6.81
C ARG A 202 -19.08 1.09 7.58
N ASP A 203 -17.93 1.47 7.03
CA ASP A 203 -17.04 2.45 7.64
C ASP A 203 -17.69 3.85 7.63
N ASP A 204 -18.40 4.24 6.57
CA ASP A 204 -19.23 5.45 6.53
C ASP A 204 -20.30 5.48 7.62
N ALA A 205 -20.97 4.34 7.85
CA ALA A 205 -22.03 4.24 8.85
C ALA A 205 -21.52 4.20 10.30
N TYR A 206 -20.23 3.95 10.52
CA TYR A 206 -19.68 3.72 11.87
C TYR A 206 -18.33 4.40 12.09
N TRP A 207 -17.27 3.97 11.40
CA TRP A 207 -15.91 4.48 11.59
C TRP A 207 -15.85 6.01 11.41
N ASN A 208 -16.41 6.51 10.30
CA ASN A 208 -16.38 7.91 9.91
C ASN A 208 -17.12 8.85 10.87
N THR A 209 -17.87 8.32 11.85
CA THR A 209 -18.55 9.12 12.88
C THR A 209 -17.69 9.40 14.12
N PHE A 210 -16.56 8.71 14.28
CA PHE A 210 -15.70 8.81 15.48
C PHE A 210 -14.27 9.31 15.21
N VAL A 211 -13.98 9.67 13.97
CA VAL A 211 -12.63 10.06 13.54
C VAL A 211 -12.63 11.43 12.85
N ALA A 212 -11.46 12.07 12.82
CA ALA A 212 -11.29 13.33 12.13
C ALA A 212 -11.50 13.20 10.62
N ASP A 213 -11.77 14.32 9.95
CA ASP A 213 -12.07 14.34 8.51
C ASP A 213 -10.91 13.78 7.66
N SER A 214 -9.66 14.04 8.07
CA SER A 214 -8.44 13.58 7.40
C SER A 214 -8.26 12.05 7.38
N VAL A 215 -8.98 11.31 8.24
CA VAL A 215 -8.89 9.84 8.36
C VAL A 215 -10.21 9.14 8.05
N LYS A 216 -11.18 9.87 7.49
CA LYS A 216 -12.38 9.26 6.96
C LYS A 216 -12.03 8.42 5.74
N THR A 217 -12.57 7.21 5.68
CA THR A 217 -12.48 6.35 4.52
C THR A 217 -13.37 6.90 3.42
N ARG A 218 -12.85 7.08 2.21
CA ARG A 218 -13.50 7.76 1.07
C ARG A 218 -13.50 6.94 -0.21
N PHE A 219 -12.64 5.94 -0.30
CA PHE A 219 -12.42 5.22 -1.55
C PHE A 219 -12.49 3.71 -1.39
N ALA A 220 -13.22 3.10 -2.32
CA ALA A 220 -13.21 1.68 -2.62
C ALA A 220 -13.44 1.54 -4.13
N PRO A 221 -12.63 0.76 -4.86
CA PRO A 221 -12.76 0.62 -6.30
C PRO A 221 -14.04 -0.14 -6.64
N GLU A 222 -14.98 0.51 -7.32
CA GLU A 222 -16.12 -0.17 -7.93
C GLU A 222 -15.63 -1.19 -8.97
N GLY A 223 -16.06 -2.44 -8.82
CA GLY A 223 -15.57 -3.55 -9.66
C GLY A 223 -14.22 -4.14 -9.24
N GLY A 224 -13.64 -3.72 -8.09
CA GLY A 224 -12.39 -4.28 -7.57
C GLY A 224 -11.22 -4.05 -8.54
N LEU A 225 -10.53 -5.13 -8.94
CA LEU A 225 -9.39 -5.07 -9.85
C LEU A 225 -9.71 -4.45 -11.22
N ALA A 226 -10.96 -4.54 -11.69
CA ALA A 226 -11.38 -3.92 -12.94
C ALA A 226 -11.22 -2.39 -12.91
N PHE A 227 -11.23 -1.77 -11.72
CA PHE A 227 -10.92 -0.35 -11.58
C PHE A 227 -9.52 -0.02 -12.08
N PHE A 228 -8.51 -0.76 -11.61
CA PHE A 228 -7.10 -0.52 -11.95
C PHE A 228 -6.82 -0.86 -13.42
N GLN A 229 -7.44 -1.91 -13.95
CA GLN A 229 -7.31 -2.30 -15.36
C GLN A 229 -7.70 -1.19 -16.33
N ARG A 230 -8.75 -0.42 -16.03
CA ARG A 230 -9.19 0.74 -16.84
C ARG A 230 -8.14 1.85 -16.93
N PHE A 231 -7.14 1.84 -16.06
CA PHE A 231 -6.05 2.81 -16.03
C PHE A 231 -4.70 2.18 -16.41
N GLY A 232 -4.71 1.03 -17.10
CA GLY A 232 -3.50 0.39 -17.61
C GLY A 232 -2.71 -0.40 -16.55
N TRP A 233 -3.40 -0.95 -15.56
CA TRP A 233 -2.79 -1.75 -14.48
C TRP A 233 -3.39 -3.15 -14.43
N GLN A 234 -2.56 -4.17 -14.64
CA GLN A 234 -2.94 -5.57 -14.54
C GLN A 234 -2.51 -6.13 -13.18
N SER A 235 -3.38 -6.92 -12.54
CA SER A 235 -3.02 -7.66 -11.33
C SER A 235 -2.16 -8.85 -11.70
N GLU A 236 -0.93 -8.87 -11.19
CA GLU A 236 -0.01 -10.01 -11.25
C GLU A 236 -0.26 -10.95 -10.07
N GLU A 237 -0.58 -10.39 -8.91
CA GLU A 237 -0.84 -11.16 -7.70
C GLU A 237 -1.91 -10.47 -6.84
N PHE A 238 -2.70 -11.28 -6.13
CA PHE A 238 -3.73 -10.83 -5.21
C PHE A 238 -3.79 -11.70 -3.96
N HIS A 239 -3.81 -11.05 -2.79
CA HIS A 239 -3.90 -11.69 -1.48
C HIS A 239 -5.11 -11.18 -0.70
N GLY A 240 -6.00 -12.11 -0.36
CA GLY A 240 -7.15 -11.83 0.50
C GLY A 240 -6.76 -11.87 1.98
N PRO A 241 -7.12 -10.86 2.80
CA PRO A 241 -6.69 -10.80 4.20
C PRO A 241 -7.11 -12.04 5.02
N LEU A 242 -8.31 -12.57 4.79
CA LEU A 242 -8.79 -13.75 5.50
C LEU A 242 -7.98 -15.01 5.14
N GLN A 243 -7.65 -15.18 3.85
CA GLN A 243 -6.85 -16.30 3.37
C GLN A 243 -5.45 -16.25 3.96
N GLU A 244 -4.85 -15.06 4.02
CA GLU A 244 -3.54 -14.85 4.60
C GLU A 244 -3.52 -15.11 6.12
N ILE A 245 -4.56 -14.69 6.84
CA ILE A 245 -4.70 -15.05 8.25
C ILE A 245 -4.72 -16.57 8.45
N LEU A 246 -5.45 -17.30 7.58
CA LEU A 246 -5.51 -18.76 7.65
C LEU A 246 -4.17 -19.42 7.31
N ARG A 247 -3.47 -18.92 6.26
CA ARG A 247 -2.12 -19.37 5.87
C ARG A 247 -1.13 -19.22 7.01
N LEU A 248 -1.15 -18.06 7.68
CA LEU A 248 -0.26 -17.69 8.77
C LEU A 248 -0.69 -18.27 10.13
N ARG A 249 -1.83 -18.97 10.19
CA ARG A 249 -2.40 -19.61 11.38
C ARG A 249 -2.60 -18.65 12.56
N LEU A 250 -2.87 -17.38 12.30
CA LEU A 250 -3.03 -16.39 13.36
C LEU A 250 -4.29 -16.67 14.20
N PRO A 251 -4.27 -16.33 15.50
CA PRO A 251 -5.38 -16.64 16.40
C PRO A 251 -6.54 -15.65 16.19
N ILE A 252 -7.43 -15.95 15.25
CA ILE A 252 -8.72 -15.25 15.16
C ILE A 252 -9.71 -15.89 16.14
N LYS A 253 -10.49 -15.04 16.83
CA LYS A 253 -11.69 -15.46 17.56
C LYS A 253 -12.84 -15.74 16.58
N ILE A 254 -12.73 -16.82 15.81
CA ILE A 254 -13.82 -17.34 14.98
C ILE A 254 -14.25 -18.70 15.51
N ASN A 255 -15.55 -19.02 15.42
CA ASN A 255 -16.06 -20.32 15.84
C ASN A 255 -15.30 -21.45 15.11
N TRP A 256 -14.89 -22.49 15.83
CA TRP A 256 -14.12 -23.62 15.29
C TRP A 256 -14.79 -24.24 14.06
N PHE A 257 -16.12 -24.31 14.02
CA PHE A 257 -16.88 -24.81 12.88
C PHE A 257 -16.69 -23.94 11.63
N MET A 258 -16.74 -22.62 11.79
CA MET A 258 -16.46 -21.66 10.71
C MET A 258 -15.00 -21.73 10.26
N ARG A 259 -14.07 -21.95 11.18
CA ARG A 259 -12.64 -22.13 10.88
C ARG A 259 -12.42 -23.38 10.01
N VAL A 260 -13.07 -24.49 10.33
CA VAL A 260 -13.04 -25.72 9.54
C VAL A 260 -13.66 -25.51 8.16
N LEU A 261 -14.82 -24.83 8.08
CA LEU A 261 -15.46 -24.51 6.79
C LEU A 261 -14.58 -23.65 5.89
N LEU A 262 -13.86 -22.67 6.46
CA LEU A 262 -12.94 -21.83 5.72
C LEU A 262 -11.70 -22.61 5.24
N PHE A 263 -11.16 -23.50 6.07
CA PHE A 263 -10.04 -24.38 5.71
C PHE A 263 -10.41 -25.39 4.63
N LEU A 264 -11.57 -26.03 4.75
CA LEU A 264 -12.06 -27.01 3.78
C LEU A 264 -12.58 -26.36 2.49
N GLY A 265 -13.00 -25.10 2.58
CA GLY A 265 -13.60 -24.38 1.47
C GLY A 265 -12.63 -24.05 0.35
N GLY A 266 -11.32 -23.98 0.61
CA GLY A 266 -10.27 -23.78 -0.41
C GLY A 266 -10.52 -22.60 -1.35
N LYS A 267 -11.36 -21.65 -0.97
CA LYS A 267 -11.85 -20.63 -1.89
C LYS A 267 -10.70 -19.68 -2.19
N LYS A 268 -10.33 -19.60 -3.47
CA LYS A 268 -9.45 -18.54 -3.98
C LYS A 268 -9.91 -17.20 -3.42
N PRO A 269 -8.98 -16.31 -3.03
CA PRO A 269 -9.34 -15.00 -2.50
C PRO A 269 -10.20 -14.28 -3.54
N ASP A 270 -11.34 -13.74 -3.11
CA ASP A 270 -12.29 -13.02 -3.96
C ASP A 270 -11.84 -11.57 -4.11
N PRO A 271 -11.39 -11.11 -5.28
CA PRO A 271 -10.97 -9.73 -5.47
C PRO A 271 -12.08 -8.71 -5.22
N ALA A 272 -13.36 -9.10 -5.25
CA ALA A 272 -14.45 -8.20 -4.88
C ALA A 272 -14.48 -7.88 -3.37
N ALA A 273 -13.84 -8.69 -2.53
CA ALA A 273 -13.81 -8.51 -1.08
C ALA A 273 -12.76 -7.49 -0.60
N GLY A 274 -11.83 -7.08 -1.47
CA GLY A 274 -10.67 -6.26 -1.11
C GLY A 274 -9.50 -7.11 -0.61
N GLY A 275 -8.30 -6.53 -0.68
CA GLY A 275 -7.06 -7.19 -0.30
C GLY A 275 -5.83 -6.44 -0.78
N PHE A 276 -4.70 -7.15 -0.75
CA PHE A 276 -3.39 -6.65 -1.18
C PHE A 276 -3.14 -7.10 -2.61
N VAL A 277 -2.68 -6.20 -3.46
CA VAL A 277 -2.53 -6.45 -4.89
C VAL A 277 -1.20 -5.89 -5.39
N LEU A 278 -0.44 -6.73 -6.08
CA LEU A 278 0.68 -6.31 -6.90
C LEU A 278 0.18 -6.09 -8.32
N LEU A 279 0.31 -4.85 -8.80
CA LEU A 279 -0.07 -4.42 -10.12
C LEU A 279 1.18 -4.23 -10.98
N LYS A 280 1.05 -4.59 -12.26
CA LYS A 280 2.03 -4.34 -13.31
C LYS A 280 1.42 -3.44 -14.37
N ARG A 281 2.21 -2.47 -14.83
CA ARG A 281 1.84 -1.58 -15.92
C ARG A 281 1.62 -2.38 -17.21
N THR A 282 0.50 -2.14 -17.89
CA THR A 282 0.26 -2.64 -19.25
C THR A 282 0.57 -1.55 -20.26
N VAL A 283 1.33 -1.91 -21.29
CA VAL A 283 1.50 -1.04 -22.47
C VAL A 283 0.32 -1.36 -23.39
N GLU A 284 -0.53 -0.37 -23.69
CA GLU A 284 -1.40 -0.50 -24.85
C GLU A 284 -0.49 -0.51 -26.08
N GLU A 285 -0.35 -1.67 -26.73
CA GLU A 285 0.19 -1.72 -28.08
C GLU A 285 -0.76 -0.89 -28.95
N SER A 286 -0.31 0.27 -29.40
CA SER A 286 -0.98 1.00 -30.46
C SER A 286 -0.90 0.13 -31.71
N THR A 287 -1.92 -0.69 -31.96
CA THR A 287 -2.12 -1.32 -33.26
C THR A 287 -2.43 -0.22 -34.26
N VAL A 288 -1.37 0.40 -34.79
CA VAL A 288 -1.44 1.15 -36.04
C VAL A 288 -1.52 0.08 -37.13
N ASP A 289 -2.75 -0.30 -37.48
CA ASP A 289 -3.02 -0.94 -38.76
C ASP A 289 -2.56 0.04 -39.85
N VAL A 290 -1.34 -0.15 -40.34
CA VAL A 290 -0.88 0.46 -41.59
C VAL A 290 -1.62 -0.29 -42.70
N PRO A 291 -2.54 0.34 -43.45
CA PRO A 291 -3.15 -0.32 -44.58
C PRO A 291 -2.04 -0.58 -45.59
N SER A 292 -1.78 -1.85 -45.86
CA SER A 292 -0.93 -2.29 -46.96
C SER A 292 -1.49 -1.72 -48.26
N GLN A 293 -0.83 -0.70 -48.82
CA GLN A 293 -1.08 -0.26 -50.18
C GLN A 293 -0.64 -1.38 -51.13
N GLU A 294 -1.60 -2.04 -51.76
CA GLU A 294 -1.35 -2.88 -52.93
C GLU A 294 -0.83 -1.98 -54.08
N PRO A 295 0.18 -2.42 -54.85
CA PRO A 295 0.60 -1.69 -56.04
C PRO A 295 -0.45 -1.85 -57.14
N GLU A 296 -1.05 -0.73 -57.54
CA GLU A 296 -1.90 -0.61 -58.71
C GLU A 296 -1.07 -1.01 -59.95
N LYS A 297 -1.54 -2.02 -60.68
CA LYS A 297 -0.93 -2.47 -61.93
C LYS A 297 -1.19 -1.44 -63.01
N GLU A 298 -0.12 -0.91 -63.60
CA GLU A 298 -0.18 -0.17 -64.86
C GLU A 298 -0.70 -1.10 -65.98
N ASP A 299 -1.89 -0.78 -66.49
CA ASP A 299 -2.42 -1.36 -67.73
C ASP A 299 -1.66 -0.78 -68.93
N VAL A 300 -0.91 -1.65 -69.61
CA VAL A 300 -0.33 -1.38 -70.93
C VAL A 300 -1.43 -1.55 -71.98
N LYS A 301 -1.78 -0.46 -72.65
CA LYS A 301 -2.33 -0.48 -74.02
C LYS A 301 -1.85 0.73 -74.81
#